data_AF-A0A2V7HF92-F1
#
_entry.id   AF-A0A2V7HF92-F1
#
_cell.length_a   1.000
_cell.length_b   1.000
_cell.length_c   1.000
_cell.angle_alpha   90.00
_cell.angle_beta   90.00
_cell.angle_gamma   90.00
#
_symmetry.space_group_name_H-M   'P 1'
#
loop_
_entity.id
_entity.type
_entity.pdbx_description
1 polymer ?
#
loop_
_entity_poly.entity_id
_entity_poly.type
_entity_poly.pdbx_seq_one_letter_code
_entity_poly.pdbx_strand_id
1 'polypeptide(L)'
;AWEFRRAFEAGAIDYAQPSVTKIGGVTELRRVAALAETFGVTVVPHSAYFGPGLLASIHCIAAMPGDTLVERFYCDFARNPLGDAINPVNGRISVPQGPGLGVDPDPRML
;
A
#
# COMPACT_ATOMS: atom_id res chain seq x y z
N ALA A 1 -12.45 -4.94 -7.31
CA ALA A 1 -11.87 -6.16 -7.92
C ALA A 1 -12.26 -6.42 -9.39
N TRP A 2 -13.44 -6.01 -9.88
CA TRP A 2 -13.96 -6.41 -11.19
C TRP A 2 -13.11 -5.96 -12.40
N GLU A 3 -12.59 -4.72 -12.39
CA GLU A 3 -11.74 -4.23 -13.48
C GLU A 3 -10.39 -4.95 -13.55
N PHE A 4 -9.79 -5.27 -12.39
CA PHE A 4 -8.57 -6.06 -12.31
C PHE A 4 -8.76 -7.47 -12.86
N ARG A 5 -9.89 -8.13 -12.58
CA ARG A 5 -10.23 -9.42 -13.17
C ARG A 5 -10.13 -9.40 -14.69
N ARG A 6 -10.73 -8.38 -15.32
CA ARG A 6 -10.70 -8.25 -16.79
C ARG A 6 -9.29 -8.08 -17.32
N ALA A 7 -8.45 -7.30 -16.63
CA ALA A 7 -7.05 -7.13 -17.01
C ALA A 7 -6.24 -8.44 -16.87
N PHE A 8 -6.50 -9.22 -15.82
CA PHE A 8 -5.85 -10.51 -15.59
C PHE A 8 -6.29 -11.57 -16.59
N GLU A 9 -7.60 -11.69 -16.85
CA GLU A 9 -8.16 -12.62 -17.85
C GLU A 9 -7.66 -12.30 -19.28
N ALA A 10 -7.41 -11.03 -19.58
CA ALA A 10 -6.83 -10.61 -20.86
C ALA A 10 -5.30 -10.80 -20.93
N GLY A 11 -4.63 -11.15 -19.83
CA GLY A 11 -3.16 -11.18 -19.76
C GLY A 11 -2.52 -9.82 -20.04
N ALA A 12 -3.21 -8.72 -19.69
CA ALA A 12 -2.83 -7.37 -20.11
C ALA A 12 -1.78 -6.71 -19.20
N ILE A 13 -1.54 -7.26 -18.00
CA ILE A 13 -0.65 -6.68 -17.00
C ILE A 13 0.13 -7.78 -16.24
N ASP A 14 1.40 -7.50 -15.98
CA ASP A 14 2.27 -8.34 -15.13
C ASP A 14 2.24 -7.90 -13.66
N TYR A 15 1.96 -6.62 -13.42
CA TYR A 15 1.88 -5.99 -12.10
C TYR A 15 0.55 -5.29 -11.90
N ALA A 16 -0.14 -5.62 -10.82
CA ALA A 16 -1.35 -4.93 -10.38
C ALA A 16 -1.00 -3.87 -9.34
N GLN A 17 -1.44 -2.63 -9.54
CA GLN A 17 -1.15 -1.52 -8.62
C GLN A 17 -2.43 -0.92 -8.01
N PRO A 18 -3.20 -1.69 -7.22
CA PRO A 18 -4.40 -1.18 -6.58
C PRO A 18 -4.09 -0.10 -5.55
N SER A 19 -4.88 0.96 -5.54
CA SER A 19 -4.79 2.03 -4.54
C SER A 19 -5.83 1.81 -3.45
N VAL A 20 -5.42 1.51 -2.22
CA VAL A 20 -6.33 1.20 -1.08
C VAL A 20 -7.40 2.29 -0.87
N THR A 21 -7.05 3.55 -1.10
CA THR A 21 -7.94 4.72 -0.96
C THR A 21 -8.93 4.93 -2.11
N LYS A 22 -8.79 4.20 -3.23
CA LYS A 22 -9.61 4.38 -4.44
C LYS A 22 -10.47 3.17 -4.78
N ILE A 23 -9.96 1.97 -4.54
CA ILE A 23 -10.60 0.74 -5.03
C ILE A 23 -11.68 0.17 -4.11
N GLY A 24 -11.97 0.83 -2.98
CA GLY A 24 -12.92 0.35 -1.97
C GLY A 24 -12.28 -0.14 -0.66
N GLY A 25 -11.06 0.30 -0.34
CA GLY A 25 -10.42 0.04 0.95
C GLY A 25 -9.64 -1.27 1.04
N VAL A 26 -9.24 -1.60 2.26
CA VAL A 26 -8.42 -2.78 2.60
C VAL A 26 -9.09 -4.08 2.12
N THR A 27 -10.40 -4.22 2.31
CA THR A 27 -11.16 -5.42 1.90
C THR A 27 -11.09 -5.65 0.40
N GLU A 28 -11.27 -4.60 -0.41
CA GLU A 28 -11.18 -4.73 -1.87
C GLU A 28 -9.75 -4.99 -2.34
N LEU A 29 -8.75 -4.38 -1.70
CA LEU A 29 -7.35 -4.65 -2.00
C LEU A 29 -7.00 -6.13 -1.74
N ARG A 30 -7.43 -6.68 -0.60
CA ARG A 30 -7.24 -8.11 -0.30
C ARG A 30 -7.92 -9.03 -1.32
N ARG A 31 -9.11 -8.66 -1.81
CA ARG A 31 -9.80 -9.41 -2.88
C ARG A 31 -9.02 -9.36 -4.20
N VAL A 32 -8.43 -8.22 -4.55
CA VAL A 32 -7.57 -8.09 -5.74
C VAL A 32 -6.30 -8.93 -5.58
N ALA A 33 -5.66 -8.89 -4.41
CA ALA A 33 -4.46 -9.68 -4.13
C ALA A 33 -4.70 -11.19 -4.26
N ALA A 34 -5.75 -11.70 -3.61
CA ALA A 34 -6.12 -13.12 -3.71
C ALA A 34 -6.48 -13.53 -5.15
N LEU A 35 -7.10 -12.64 -5.93
CA LEU A 35 -7.37 -12.90 -7.34
C LEU A 35 -6.08 -12.93 -8.16
N ALA A 36 -5.17 -11.99 -7.94
CA ALA A 36 -3.93 -11.88 -8.70
C ALA A 36 -3.06 -13.14 -8.54
N GLU A 37 -3.05 -13.77 -7.35
CA GLU A 37 -2.37 -15.05 -7.10
C GLU A 37 -2.82 -16.16 -8.07
N THR A 38 -4.11 -16.24 -8.40
CA THR A 38 -4.61 -17.29 -9.31
C THR A 38 -4.20 -17.07 -10.77
N PHE A 39 -3.75 -15.86 -11.10
CA PHE A 39 -3.28 -15.49 -12.44
C PHE A 39 -1.76 -15.33 -12.51
N GLY A 40 -1.03 -15.55 -11.40
CA GLY A 40 0.42 -15.33 -11.34
C GLY A 40 0.83 -13.86 -11.50
N VAL A 41 -0.07 -12.92 -11.22
CA VAL A 41 0.19 -11.48 -11.31
C VAL A 41 0.68 -10.95 -9.97
N THR A 42 1.76 -10.17 -9.98
CA THR A 42 2.32 -9.59 -8.75
C THR A 42 1.55 -8.33 -8.35
N VAL A 43 1.23 -8.19 -7.06
CA VAL A 43 0.56 -6.98 -6.53
C VAL A 43 1.57 -6.04 -5.88
N VAL A 44 1.61 -4.80 -6.36
CA VAL A 44 2.44 -3.71 -5.84
C VAL A 44 1.54 -2.50 -5.60
N PRO A 45 0.93 -2.36 -4.42
CA PRO A 45 -0.08 -1.33 -4.17
C PRO A 45 0.39 0.08 -4.49
N HIS A 46 -0.45 0.83 -5.21
CA HIS A 46 -0.20 2.24 -5.50
C HIS A 46 -0.44 3.08 -4.25
N SER A 47 0.54 3.92 -3.92
CA SER A 47 0.54 4.79 -2.77
C SER A 47 1.35 6.07 -2.99
N ALA A 48 1.05 6.81 -4.06
CA ALA A 48 1.54 8.19 -4.26
C ALA A 48 0.92 9.20 -3.25
N TYR A 49 0.67 8.78 -2.01
CA TYR A 49 0.03 9.55 -0.96
C TYR A 49 0.91 9.66 0.27
N PHE A 50 0.58 10.62 1.11
CA PHE A 50 1.07 10.77 2.47
C PHE A 50 -0.06 10.54 3.46
N GLY A 51 0.28 10.17 4.69
CA GLY A 51 -0.73 9.97 5.72
C GLY A 51 -1.36 8.56 5.69
N PRO A 52 -2.65 8.43 6.07
CA PRO A 52 -3.26 7.14 6.39
C PRO A 52 -3.35 6.18 5.20
N GLY A 53 -3.40 6.69 3.96
CA GLY A 53 -3.40 5.85 2.76
C GLY A 53 -2.10 5.04 2.61
N LEU A 54 -0.95 5.66 2.91
CA LEU A 54 0.36 4.98 2.87
C LEU A 54 0.47 3.95 3.99
N LEU A 55 0.04 4.29 5.21
CA LEU A 55 0.01 3.35 6.33
C LEU A 55 -0.86 2.13 6.01
N ALA A 56 -2.07 2.35 5.47
CA ALA A 56 -2.96 1.28 5.08
C ALA A 56 -2.34 0.39 3.98
N SER A 57 -1.65 0.98 3.00
CA SER A 57 -0.91 0.23 1.98
C SER A 57 0.23 -0.61 2.59
N ILE A 58 1.01 -0.06 3.52
CA ILE A 58 2.08 -0.79 4.23
C ILE A 58 1.51 -2.01 4.98
N HIS A 59 0.41 -1.82 5.71
CA HIS A 59 -0.28 -2.93 6.41
C HIS A 59 -0.82 -3.98 5.44
N CYS A 60 -1.40 -3.56 4.32
CA CYS A 60 -1.85 -4.48 3.28
C CYS A 60 -0.67 -5.29 2.71
N ILE A 61 0.44 -4.63 2.40
CA ILE A 61 1.67 -5.25 1.90
C ILE A 61 2.22 -6.28 2.87
N ALA A 62 2.32 -5.92 4.15
CA ALA A 62 2.80 -6.83 5.18
C ALA A 62 1.92 -8.06 5.41
N ALA A 63 0.65 -7.99 5.01
CA ALA A 63 -0.30 -9.11 5.12
C ALA A 63 -0.38 -9.97 3.84
N MET A 64 0.25 -9.56 2.75
CA MET A 64 0.33 -10.37 1.52
C MET A 64 1.46 -11.40 1.62
N PRO A 65 1.36 -12.55 0.94
CA PRO A 65 2.45 -13.51 0.89
C PRO A 65 3.63 -12.97 0.06
N GLY A 66 4.85 -13.21 0.54
CA GLY A 66 6.09 -12.81 -0.13
C GLY A 66 6.52 -11.37 0.15
N ASP A 67 7.73 -11.05 -0.28
CA ASP A 67 8.28 -9.69 -0.21
C ASP A 67 7.86 -8.92 -1.46
N THR A 68 7.22 -7.75 -1.29
CA THR A 68 6.88 -6.81 -2.37
C THR A 68 7.31 -5.40 -2.01
N LEU A 69 7.20 -4.48 -2.97
CA LEU A 69 7.63 -3.10 -2.84
C LEU A 69 6.53 -2.21 -2.24
N VAL A 70 6.95 -1.23 -1.45
CA VAL A 70 6.10 -0.11 -1.04
C VAL A 70 6.40 1.07 -1.95
N GLU A 71 5.41 1.53 -2.71
CA GLU A 71 5.52 2.81 -3.40
C GLU A 71 5.51 3.95 -2.38
N ARG A 72 6.56 4.76 -2.36
CA ARG A 72 6.67 5.95 -1.53
C ARG A 72 7.02 7.13 -2.42
N PHE A 73 6.18 8.16 -2.40
CA PHE A 73 6.50 9.39 -3.10
C PHE A 73 7.74 10.04 -2.45
N TYR A 74 8.75 10.32 -3.26
CA TYR A 74 10.00 10.92 -2.80
C TYR A 74 9.88 12.43 -2.77
N CYS A 75 9.78 13.01 -1.58
CA CYS A 75 9.88 14.45 -1.37
C CYS A 75 10.47 14.79 0.00
N ASP A 76 11.08 15.96 0.08
CA ASP A 76 11.57 16.53 1.33
C ASP A 76 10.46 17.35 1.98
N PHE A 77 9.88 16.78 3.03
CA PHE A 77 8.96 17.54 3.87
C PHE A 77 9.75 18.44 4.81
N ALA A 78 9.38 19.73 4.85
CA ALA A 78 9.77 20.60 5.95
C ALA A 78 9.31 20.01 7.31
N ARG A 79 8.18 19.28 7.32
CA ARG A 79 7.67 18.54 8.47
C ARG A 79 6.86 17.33 8.02
N ASN A 80 7.18 16.15 8.55
CA ASN A 80 6.47 14.90 8.22
C ASN A 80 5.39 14.61 9.28
N PRO A 81 4.09 14.59 8.93
CA PRO A 81 3.01 14.38 9.90
C PRO A 81 3.03 12.98 10.53
N LEU A 82 3.68 11.99 9.92
CA LEU A 82 3.79 10.63 10.44
C LEU A 82 5.17 10.32 11.06
N GLY A 83 6.04 11.32 11.18
CA GLY A 83 7.39 11.15 11.71
C GLY A 83 8.19 10.06 10.97
N ASP A 84 8.98 9.28 11.71
CA ASP A 84 9.85 8.25 11.13
C ASP A 84 9.12 6.97 10.69
N ALA A 85 7.82 6.83 10.98
CA ALA A 85 7.04 5.63 10.68
C ALA A 85 6.98 5.30 9.17
N ILE A 86 7.22 6.29 8.31
CA ILE A 86 7.19 6.15 6.84
C ILE A 86 8.55 6.42 6.18
N ASN A 87 9.62 6.52 6.97
CA ASN A 87 10.97 6.73 6.47
C ASN A 87 11.66 5.38 6.24
N PRO A 88 12.11 5.07 5.01
CA PRO A 88 12.80 3.83 4.75
C PRO A 88 14.19 3.82 5.41
N VAL A 89 14.55 2.69 6.01
CA VAL A 89 15.89 2.41 6.53
C VAL A 89 16.47 1.27 5.72
N ASN A 90 17.62 1.49 5.08
CA ASN A 90 18.27 0.50 4.20
C ASN A 90 17.32 -0.05 3.11
N GLY A 91 16.51 0.83 2.50
CA GLY A 91 15.59 0.46 1.42
C GLY A 91 14.33 -0.30 1.88
N ARG A 92 14.11 -0.46 3.19
CA ARG A 92 12.92 -1.13 3.75
C ARG A 92 12.11 -0.18 4.62
N ILE A 93 10.80 -0.35 4.61
CA ILE A 93 9.87 0.36 5.49
C ILE A 93 9.34 -0.64 6.52
N SER A 94 9.44 -0.28 7.81
CA SER A 94 8.88 -1.07 8.90
C SER A 94 7.37 -0.86 9.00
N VAL A 95 6.64 -1.92 9.35
CA VAL A 95 5.21 -1.83 9.64
C VAL A 95 5.03 -1.17 11.02
N PRO A 96 4.26 -0.07 11.14
CA PRO A 96 3.99 0.54 12.45
C PRO A 96 3.22 -0.42 13.37
N GLN A 97 3.60 -0.48 14.64
CA GLN A 97 3.15 -1.51 15.59
C GLN A 97 2.05 -1.05 16.57
N GLY A 98 1.65 0.22 16.53
CA GLY A 98 0.53 0.70 17.35
C GLY A 98 -0.83 0.12 16.92
N PRO A 99 -1.91 0.42 17.66
CA PRO A 99 -3.26 0.04 17.25
C PRO A 99 -3.67 0.65 15.91
N GLY A 100 -4.57 -0.03 15.19
CA GLY A 100 -5.12 0.46 13.92
C GLY A 100 -4.05 0.56 12.83
N LEU A 101 -3.83 1.77 12.30
CA LEU A 101 -2.77 2.03 11.30
C LEU A 101 -1.38 2.18 11.93
N GLY A 102 -1.30 2.16 13.26
CA GLY A 102 -0.05 2.01 14.00
C GLY A 102 0.68 3.29 14.36
N VAL A 103 0.23 4.44 13.88
CA VAL A 103 0.70 5.77 14.30
C VAL A 103 -0.38 6.81 14.00
N ASP A 104 -0.57 7.77 14.90
CA ASP A 104 -1.40 8.94 14.67
C ASP A 104 -0.57 10.09 14.07
N PRO A 105 -1.16 10.93 13.19
CA PRO A 105 -0.48 12.11 12.71
C PRO A 105 -0.20 13.12 13.85
N ASP A 106 0.86 13.90 13.73
CA ASP A 106 1.13 15.00 14.66
C ASP A 106 -0.08 15.95 14.70
N PRO A 107 -0.77 16.09 15.85
CA PRO A 107 -1.99 16.90 15.92
C PRO A 107 -1.75 18.38 15.66
N ARG A 108 -0.49 18.86 15.73
CA ARG A 108 -0.11 20.24 15.39
C ARG A 108 0.00 20.47 13.88
N MET A 109 -0.21 19.44 13.06
CA MET A 109 -0.12 19.48 11.60
C MET A 109 -1.45 19.16 10.90
N LEU A 110 -2.50 18.91 11.69
CA LEU A 110 -3.88 18.80 11.23
C LEU A 110 -4.53 20.19 11.23
#